data_AF-A0A1Y3AVR4-F1
#
_entry.id   AF-A0A1Y3AVR4-F1
#
_cell.length_a   1.000
_cell.length_b   1.000
_cell.length_c   1.000
_cell.angle_alpha   90.00
_cell.angle_beta   90.00
_cell.angle_gamma   90.00
#
_symmetry.space_group_name_H-M   'P 1'
#
loop_
_entity.id
_entity.type
_entity.pdbx_description
1 polymer ?
#
loop_
_entity_poly.entity_id
_entity_poly.type
_entity_poly.pdbx_seq_one_letter_code
_entity_poly.pdbx_strand_id
1 'polypeptide(L)'
;MLLHQNGHFKTFVLSRTTDLDQFLIPVLRILYNTPDRNSHHIYMSLIILLVLSEDNLFNSIIHDIVRIRFRLFFSSLISHILQIVRNITWYTERNLTEISLGGLIILIIVRTIHFNMSRSRDRFLHTNLCATLANMSNHFRHLHNFVCQKMIVLFEKISKKYFKLQQQKMQNGIKDHQITGASSENTTMAKSEGDTGEQSSTSLCDDLKDITLFEEVLRTILEIINTSLTKNMVANPNLIYTLLYNRKKFEPFLNQPLFQDIITNIDTILSYFSQRIDQTLQERQLSVEEIFELIKQASLNWPKEKMKKFPELMFRYVEDDSPEDFFIPYIWSLVYRGSDIYWNSQNILLFNPVRNL
;
A
#
# COMPACT_ATOMS: atom_id res chain seq x y z
N MET A 1 -22.97 6.64 -4.12
CA MET A 1 -22.82 5.70 -3.00
C MET A 1 -23.61 4.38 -3.15
N LEU A 2 -23.80 3.82 -4.37
CA LEU A 2 -24.60 2.60 -4.51
C LEU A 2 -23.90 1.36 -3.91
N LEU A 3 -22.61 1.19 -4.15
CA LEU A 3 -21.83 0.06 -3.62
C LEU A 3 -21.67 0.11 -2.09
N HIS A 4 -21.63 1.31 -1.51
CA HIS A 4 -21.46 1.50 -0.07
C HIS A 4 -22.78 1.39 0.70
N GLN A 5 -23.82 2.13 0.28
CA GLN A 5 -25.09 2.21 1.02
C GLN A 5 -26.04 1.04 0.74
N ASN A 6 -25.98 0.43 -0.45
CA ASN A 6 -26.89 -0.65 -0.80
C ASN A 6 -26.22 -2.01 -0.59
N GLY A 7 -26.48 -2.62 0.58
CA GLY A 7 -25.97 -3.94 0.92
C GLY A 7 -26.38 -5.03 -0.07
N HIS A 8 -27.58 -4.97 -0.65
CA HIS A 8 -28.01 -5.94 -1.68
C HIS A 8 -27.19 -5.81 -2.95
N PHE A 9 -26.92 -4.58 -3.39
CA PHE A 9 -26.07 -4.34 -4.54
C PHE A 9 -24.61 -4.76 -4.28
N LYS A 10 -24.07 -4.48 -3.09
CA LYS A 10 -22.74 -4.96 -2.68
C LYS A 10 -22.66 -6.49 -2.74
N THR A 11 -23.61 -7.19 -2.12
CA THR A 11 -23.69 -8.66 -2.14
C THR A 11 -23.83 -9.19 -3.57
N PHE A 12 -24.66 -8.57 -4.40
CA PHE A 12 -24.79 -8.92 -5.81
C PHE A 12 -23.45 -8.82 -6.56
N VAL A 13 -22.72 -7.71 -6.42
CA VAL A 13 -21.40 -7.54 -7.04
C VAL A 13 -20.42 -8.61 -6.53
N LEU A 14 -20.37 -8.85 -5.22
CA LEU A 14 -19.45 -9.81 -4.61
C LEU A 14 -19.78 -11.28 -4.98
N SER A 15 -21.05 -11.60 -5.21
CA SER A 15 -21.47 -12.93 -5.66
C SER A 15 -20.99 -13.29 -7.08
N ARG A 16 -20.66 -12.29 -7.91
CA ARG A 16 -20.21 -12.50 -9.30
C ARG A 16 -18.71 -12.69 -9.40
N THR A 17 -18.22 -13.68 -8.67
CA THR A 17 -16.79 -13.98 -8.48
C THR A 17 -16.02 -14.19 -9.79
N THR A 18 -16.69 -14.72 -10.82
CA THR A 18 -16.11 -14.96 -12.15
C THR A 18 -15.89 -13.70 -12.99
N ASP A 19 -16.62 -12.62 -12.70
CA ASP A 19 -16.58 -11.37 -13.47
C ASP A 19 -15.93 -10.21 -12.70
N LEU A 20 -15.43 -10.47 -11.49
CA LEU A 20 -14.78 -9.46 -10.65
C LEU A 20 -13.59 -8.79 -11.36
N ASP A 21 -12.87 -9.50 -12.22
CA ASP A 21 -11.75 -8.95 -12.98
C ASP A 21 -12.22 -7.90 -14.01
N GLN A 22 -13.37 -8.07 -14.64
CA GLN A 22 -13.94 -7.11 -15.58
C GLN A 22 -14.26 -5.78 -14.91
N PHE A 23 -14.67 -5.82 -13.64
CA PHE A 23 -14.93 -4.63 -12.83
C PHE A 23 -13.63 -4.02 -12.27
N LEU A 24 -12.76 -4.85 -11.69
CA LEU A 24 -11.57 -4.37 -10.99
C LEU A 24 -10.45 -3.89 -11.92
N ILE A 25 -10.29 -4.47 -13.11
CA ILE A 25 -9.21 -4.07 -14.03
C ILE A 25 -9.31 -2.60 -14.46
N PRO A 26 -10.49 -2.08 -14.88
CA PRO A 26 -10.66 -0.66 -15.13
C PRO A 26 -10.33 0.23 -13.91
N VAL A 27 -10.78 -0.16 -12.71
CA VAL A 27 -10.48 0.56 -11.46
C VAL A 27 -8.96 0.61 -11.20
N LEU A 28 -8.29 -0.53 -11.35
CA LEU A 28 -6.82 -0.62 -11.21
C LEU A 28 -6.07 0.18 -12.28
N ARG A 29 -6.60 0.25 -13.50
CA ARG A 29 -6.03 1.06 -14.58
C ARG A 29 -6.10 2.56 -14.28
N ILE A 30 -7.17 3.02 -13.61
CA ILE A 30 -7.27 4.42 -13.18
C ILE A 30 -6.15 4.72 -12.17
N LEU A 31 -6.01 3.89 -11.14
CA LEU A 31 -4.97 4.04 -10.11
C LEU A 31 -3.54 3.90 -10.68
N TYR A 32 -3.32 3.03 -11.65
CA TYR A 32 -2.00 2.90 -12.30
C TYR A 32 -1.56 4.20 -13.00
N ASN A 33 -2.51 4.90 -13.62
CA ASN A 33 -2.28 6.15 -14.35
C ASN A 33 -2.50 7.39 -13.46
N THR A 34 -2.33 7.28 -12.13
CA THR A 34 -2.46 8.40 -11.18
C THR A 34 -1.83 9.73 -11.66
N PRO A 35 -0.63 9.76 -12.28
CA PRO A 35 -0.04 11.03 -12.74
C PRO A 35 -0.88 11.80 -13.77
N ASP A 36 -1.67 11.09 -14.58
CA ASP A 36 -2.38 11.63 -15.74
C ASP A 36 -3.91 11.68 -15.53
N ARG A 37 -4.38 11.46 -14.30
CA ARG A 37 -5.82 11.35 -13.97
C ARG A 37 -6.25 12.44 -13.00
N ASN A 38 -7.49 12.88 -13.19
CA ASN A 38 -8.18 13.76 -12.26
C ASN A 38 -8.24 13.09 -10.86
N SER A 39 -7.96 13.87 -9.81
CA SER A 39 -8.04 13.47 -8.40
C SER A 39 -9.35 12.75 -8.07
N HIS A 40 -10.45 13.17 -8.68
CA HIS A 40 -11.78 12.60 -8.47
C HIS A 40 -11.82 11.10 -8.83
N HIS A 41 -11.26 10.74 -9.99
CA HIS A 41 -11.19 9.36 -10.44
C HIS A 41 -10.27 8.50 -9.56
N ILE A 42 -9.19 9.09 -9.04
CA ILE A 42 -8.25 8.41 -8.15
C ILE A 42 -8.93 8.08 -6.82
N TYR A 43 -9.56 9.08 -6.18
CA TYR A 43 -10.26 8.88 -4.91
C TYR A 43 -11.44 7.92 -5.05
N MET A 44 -12.27 8.07 -6.08
CA MET A 44 -13.38 7.14 -6.32
C MET A 44 -12.89 5.69 -6.51
N SER A 45 -11.81 5.48 -7.27
CA SER A 45 -11.24 4.15 -7.49
C SER A 45 -10.70 3.55 -6.19
N LEU A 46 -10.09 4.38 -5.34
CA LEU A 46 -9.59 3.98 -4.03
C LEU A 46 -10.72 3.60 -3.07
N ILE A 47 -11.78 4.42 -3.00
CA ILE A 47 -12.97 4.16 -2.17
C ILE A 47 -13.62 2.83 -2.59
N ILE A 48 -13.75 2.59 -3.90
CA ILE A 48 -14.27 1.31 -4.41
C ILE A 48 -13.42 0.14 -3.92
N LEU A 49 -12.09 0.21 -4.04
CA LEU A 49 -11.21 -0.87 -3.55
C LEU A 49 -11.32 -1.06 -2.03
N LEU A 50 -11.38 0.02 -1.26
CA LEU A 50 -11.49 -0.05 0.19
C LEU A 50 -12.81 -0.71 0.60
N VAL A 51 -13.95 -0.27 0.05
CA VAL A 51 -15.28 -0.82 0.34
C VAL A 51 -15.38 -2.31 -0.01
N LEU A 52 -14.74 -2.74 -1.09
CA LEU A 52 -14.66 -4.16 -1.46
C LEU A 52 -13.77 -4.95 -0.49
N SER A 53 -12.62 -4.37 -0.09
CA SER A 53 -11.68 -5.02 0.83
C SER A 53 -12.23 -5.24 2.25
N GLU A 54 -13.33 -4.59 2.63
CA GLU A 54 -14.01 -4.87 3.90
C GLU A 54 -14.58 -6.29 3.99
N ASP A 55 -14.78 -6.95 2.85
CA ASP A 55 -15.39 -8.28 2.77
C ASP A 55 -14.34 -9.40 2.71
N ASN A 56 -14.45 -10.37 3.63
CA ASN A 56 -13.50 -11.48 3.73
C ASN A 56 -13.59 -12.44 2.53
N LEU A 57 -14.79 -12.62 1.96
CA LEU A 57 -14.96 -13.49 0.79
C LEU A 57 -14.25 -12.88 -0.42
N PHE A 58 -14.42 -11.57 -0.63
CA PHE A 58 -13.69 -10.81 -1.63
C PHE A 58 -12.18 -10.98 -1.46
N ASN A 59 -11.65 -10.69 -0.26
CA ASN A 59 -10.22 -10.75 0.03
C ASN A 59 -9.65 -12.15 -0.20
N SER A 60 -10.42 -13.20 0.10
CA SER A 60 -10.05 -14.56 -0.23
C SER A 60 -10.00 -14.74 -1.75
N ILE A 61 -11.13 -14.60 -2.44
CA ILE A 61 -11.33 -15.04 -3.83
C ILE A 61 -10.39 -14.36 -4.82
N ILE A 62 -10.07 -13.08 -4.65
CA ILE A 62 -9.19 -12.35 -5.58
C ILE A 62 -7.81 -13.01 -5.76
N HIS A 63 -7.33 -13.76 -4.77
CA HIS A 63 -6.06 -14.49 -4.88
C HIS A 63 -6.15 -15.78 -5.70
N ASP A 64 -7.34 -16.35 -5.89
CA ASP A 64 -7.56 -17.53 -6.74
C ASP A 64 -7.83 -17.16 -8.21
N ILE A 65 -8.21 -15.90 -8.47
CA ILE A 65 -8.44 -15.39 -9.83
C ILE A 65 -7.08 -15.17 -10.52
N VAL A 66 -6.51 -16.23 -11.09
CA VAL A 66 -5.31 -16.17 -11.94
C VAL A 66 -5.75 -16.05 -13.39
N ARG A 67 -5.56 -14.87 -13.98
CA ARG A 67 -6.10 -14.49 -15.30
C ARG A 67 -5.66 -15.42 -16.46
N ILE A 68 -4.64 -16.24 -16.25
CA ILE A 68 -4.15 -17.23 -17.24
C ILE A 68 -4.89 -18.57 -17.16
N ARG A 69 -5.48 -18.93 -16.01
CA ARG A 69 -5.98 -20.30 -15.82
C ARG A 69 -7.41 -20.55 -16.34
N PHE A 70 -8.24 -19.52 -16.50
CA PHE A 70 -9.68 -19.73 -16.69
C PHE A 70 -10.25 -19.59 -18.10
N ARG A 71 -9.46 -19.24 -19.13
CA ARG A 71 -9.95 -19.22 -20.52
C ARG A 71 -9.22 -20.14 -21.50
N LEU A 72 -8.39 -21.05 -20.97
CA LEU A 72 -7.80 -22.14 -21.74
C LEU A 72 -8.65 -23.43 -21.67
N PHE A 73 -9.58 -23.55 -20.72
CA PHE A 73 -10.39 -24.77 -20.56
C PHE A 73 -11.67 -24.80 -21.41
N PHE A 74 -12.04 -23.69 -22.08
CA PHE A 74 -13.17 -23.67 -23.01
C PHE A 74 -12.75 -23.12 -24.38
N SER A 75 -12.82 -24.02 -25.36
CA SER A 75 -12.70 -23.81 -26.80
C SER A 75 -11.29 -23.80 -27.40
N SER A 76 -10.83 -25.01 -27.74
CA SER A 76 -9.70 -25.31 -28.64
C SER A 76 -9.84 -24.73 -30.06
N LEU A 77 -10.88 -23.95 -30.39
CA LEU A 77 -11.08 -23.42 -31.74
C LEU A 77 -11.05 -21.88 -31.84
N ILE A 78 -10.99 -21.18 -30.70
CA ILE A 78 -11.02 -19.69 -30.66
C ILE A 78 -9.67 -19.09 -30.22
N SER A 79 -8.63 -19.92 -30.11
CA SER A 79 -7.30 -19.48 -29.66
C SER A 79 -6.65 -18.45 -30.59
N HIS A 80 -6.88 -18.51 -31.90
CA HIS A 80 -6.21 -17.63 -32.87
C HIS A 80 -6.83 -16.23 -33.02
N ILE A 81 -8.13 -16.04 -32.77
CA ILE A 81 -8.80 -14.74 -32.96
C ILE A 81 -8.84 -13.92 -31.65
N LEU A 82 -8.70 -14.59 -30.50
CA LEU A 82 -8.79 -13.96 -29.18
C LEU A 82 -7.43 -13.66 -28.53
N GLN A 83 -6.35 -13.83 -29.31
CA GLN A 83 -4.96 -13.62 -28.89
C GLN A 83 -4.58 -12.14 -28.75
N ILE A 84 -5.44 -11.19 -29.17
CA ILE A 84 -5.08 -9.77 -29.28
C ILE A 84 -5.39 -8.93 -28.02
N VAL A 85 -6.23 -9.36 -27.06
CA VAL A 85 -6.72 -8.44 -26.00
C VAL A 85 -6.68 -8.99 -24.55
N ARG A 86 -5.82 -9.96 -24.22
CA ARG A 86 -5.80 -10.53 -22.84
C ARG A 86 -4.48 -10.49 -22.07
N ASN A 87 -3.58 -9.59 -22.45
CA ASN A 87 -2.55 -9.12 -21.53
C ASN A 87 -3.02 -7.84 -20.84
N ILE A 88 -2.55 -7.60 -19.61
CA ILE A 88 -2.59 -6.28 -18.99
C ILE A 88 -1.62 -5.40 -19.79
N THR A 89 -2.04 -4.90 -20.95
CA THR A 89 -1.17 -4.19 -21.90
C THR A 89 -0.71 -2.83 -21.38
N TRP A 90 -1.44 -2.27 -20.42
CA TRP A 90 -1.12 -0.99 -19.80
C TRP A 90 -0.06 -1.10 -18.70
N TYR A 91 0.22 -2.29 -18.16
CA TYR A 91 1.25 -2.47 -17.14
C TYR A 91 2.61 -2.65 -17.82
N THR A 92 3.48 -1.65 -17.73
CA THR A 92 4.70 -1.58 -18.54
C THR A 92 5.97 -1.99 -17.78
N GLU A 93 5.92 -2.14 -16.46
CA GLU A 93 7.14 -2.41 -15.67
C GLU A 93 7.71 -3.81 -15.90
N ARG A 94 6.85 -4.80 -16.15
CA ARG A 94 7.24 -6.21 -16.37
C ARG A 94 6.11 -6.99 -17.02
N ASN A 95 6.44 -7.96 -17.86
CA ASN A 95 5.48 -8.98 -18.28
C ASN A 95 5.04 -9.81 -17.08
N LEU A 96 3.76 -9.68 -16.70
CA LEU A 96 3.17 -10.38 -15.57
C LEU A 96 2.59 -11.72 -16.04
N THR A 97 3.37 -12.78 -15.94
CA THR A 97 2.87 -14.15 -16.13
C THR A 97 2.37 -14.71 -14.80
N GLU A 98 1.18 -15.32 -14.81
CA GLU A 98 0.63 -16.10 -13.69
C GLU A 98 0.35 -15.32 -12.39
N ILE A 99 0.17 -14.00 -12.48
CA ILE A 99 -0.25 -13.19 -11.34
C ILE A 99 -1.76 -13.34 -11.08
N SER A 100 -2.13 -13.47 -9.81
CA SER A 100 -3.53 -13.38 -9.38
C SER A 100 -4.04 -11.94 -9.40
N LEU A 101 -5.35 -11.75 -9.45
CA LEU A 101 -5.98 -10.44 -9.34
C LEU A 101 -5.61 -9.75 -8.02
N GLY A 102 -5.58 -10.51 -6.92
CA GLY A 102 -5.09 -10.03 -5.62
C GLY A 102 -3.63 -9.57 -5.68
N GLY A 103 -2.75 -10.32 -6.35
CA GLY A 103 -1.36 -9.91 -6.59
C GLY A 103 -1.25 -8.63 -7.40
N LEU A 104 -2.09 -8.45 -8.42
CA LEU A 104 -2.14 -7.22 -9.21
C LEU A 104 -2.63 -6.03 -8.38
N ILE A 105 -3.68 -6.19 -7.57
CA ILE A 105 -4.17 -5.14 -6.66
C ILE A 105 -3.03 -4.69 -5.74
N ILE A 106 -2.29 -5.62 -5.14
CA ILE A 106 -1.14 -5.31 -4.28
C ILE A 106 -0.09 -4.51 -5.05
N LEU A 107 0.28 -4.91 -6.28
CA LEU A 107 1.27 -4.18 -7.08
C LEU A 107 0.84 -2.74 -7.36
N ILE A 108 -0.41 -2.53 -7.74
CA ILE A 108 -0.93 -1.20 -8.03
C ILE A 108 -0.95 -0.36 -6.77
N ILE A 109 -1.43 -0.88 -5.64
CA ILE A 109 -1.44 -0.14 -4.39
C ILE A 109 -0.01 0.21 -3.94
N VAL A 110 0.92 -0.75 -3.96
CA VAL A 110 2.33 -0.53 -3.60
C VAL A 110 2.96 0.56 -4.48
N ARG A 111 2.69 0.54 -5.79
CA ARG A 111 3.14 1.59 -6.72
C ARG A 111 2.52 2.94 -6.39
N THR A 112 1.23 2.99 -6.08
CA THR A 112 0.52 4.24 -5.77
C THR A 112 1.00 4.83 -4.44
N ILE A 113 1.23 4.01 -3.39
CA ILE A 113 1.83 4.46 -2.13
C ILE A 113 3.21 5.04 -2.39
N HIS A 114 4.05 4.36 -3.17
CA HIS A 114 5.38 4.86 -3.53
C HIS A 114 5.31 6.22 -4.25
N PHE A 115 4.42 6.35 -5.24
CA PHE A 115 4.23 7.59 -5.98
C PHE A 115 3.77 8.73 -5.08
N ASN A 116 2.74 8.50 -4.26
CA ASN A 116 2.20 9.51 -3.36
C ASN A 116 3.26 9.98 -2.34
N MET A 117 4.06 9.05 -1.77
CA MET A 117 5.18 9.38 -0.86
C MET A 117 6.32 10.17 -1.50
N SER A 118 6.38 10.18 -2.83
CA SER A 118 7.44 10.89 -3.57
C SER A 118 7.03 12.28 -4.04
N ARG A 119 5.72 12.58 -4.10
CA ARG A 119 5.22 13.77 -4.78
C ARG A 119 4.24 14.59 -3.94
N SER A 120 3.05 14.06 -3.69
CA SER A 120 1.93 14.80 -3.05
C SER A 120 1.84 14.61 -1.54
N ARG A 121 2.35 13.50 -1.00
CA ARG A 121 2.22 13.09 0.41
C ARG A 121 0.79 13.22 0.95
N ASP A 122 -0.19 12.91 0.11
CA ASP A 122 -1.60 13.02 0.43
C ASP A 122 -1.96 11.96 1.49
N ARG A 123 -2.30 12.43 2.69
CA ARG A 123 -2.62 11.59 3.84
C ARG A 123 -3.86 10.74 3.60
N PHE A 124 -4.89 11.28 2.95
CA PHE A 124 -6.11 10.54 2.63
C PHE A 124 -5.83 9.37 1.69
N LEU A 125 -5.05 9.59 0.63
CA LEU A 125 -4.63 8.50 -0.25
C LEU A 125 -3.82 7.45 0.50
N HIS A 126 -2.86 7.87 1.32
CA HIS A 126 -2.01 6.96 2.08
C HIS A 126 -2.80 6.08 3.05
N THR A 127 -3.63 6.68 3.90
CA THR A 127 -4.42 5.97 4.90
C THR A 127 -5.34 4.94 4.23
N ASN A 128 -6.06 5.32 3.17
CA ASN A 128 -7.00 4.41 2.51
C ASN A 128 -6.30 3.31 1.70
N LEU A 129 -5.15 3.58 1.07
CA LEU A 129 -4.35 2.55 0.38
C LEU A 129 -3.76 1.53 1.36
N CYS A 130 -3.23 2.00 2.49
CA CYS A 130 -2.73 1.14 3.56
C CYS A 130 -3.86 0.31 4.18
N ALA A 131 -5.01 0.92 4.47
CA ALA A 131 -6.20 0.24 4.97
C ALA A 131 -6.65 -0.89 4.03
N THR A 132 -6.69 -0.62 2.73
CA THR A 132 -7.06 -1.62 1.71
C THR A 132 -6.10 -2.81 1.72
N LEU A 133 -4.78 -2.58 1.76
CA LEU A 133 -3.79 -3.68 1.85
C LEU A 133 -3.89 -4.44 3.18
N ALA A 134 -4.12 -3.72 4.27
CA ALA A 134 -4.21 -4.27 5.60
C ALA A 134 -5.42 -5.23 5.72
N ASN A 135 -6.57 -4.82 5.20
CA ASN A 135 -7.76 -5.68 5.09
C ASN A 135 -7.48 -6.97 4.33
N MET A 136 -6.78 -6.87 3.19
CA MET A 136 -6.47 -8.04 2.36
C MET A 136 -5.41 -8.97 2.98
N SER A 137 -4.57 -8.47 3.91
CA SER A 137 -3.36 -9.17 4.37
C SER A 137 -3.63 -10.52 5.05
N ASN A 138 -4.79 -10.68 5.70
CA ASN A 138 -5.24 -11.95 6.29
C ASN A 138 -5.48 -13.05 5.26
N HIS A 139 -5.60 -12.71 3.98
CA HIS A 139 -5.95 -13.61 2.89
C HIS A 139 -4.86 -13.72 1.82
N PHE A 140 -3.71 -13.07 2.02
CA PHE A 140 -2.57 -13.19 1.11
C PHE A 140 -2.20 -14.67 0.98
N ARG A 141 -2.26 -15.19 -0.25
CA ARG A 141 -1.88 -16.56 -0.60
C ARG A 141 -1.32 -16.59 -2.00
N HIS A 142 -0.36 -17.49 -2.22
CA HIS A 142 0.30 -17.68 -3.50
C HIS A 142 0.83 -16.37 -4.10
N LEU A 143 1.35 -15.49 -3.25
CA LEU A 143 1.92 -14.22 -3.71
C LEU A 143 3.05 -14.49 -4.71
N HIS A 144 2.98 -13.83 -5.86
CA HIS A 144 4.01 -13.91 -6.89
C HIS A 144 5.30 -13.24 -6.39
N ASN A 145 6.48 -13.82 -6.69
CA ASN A 145 7.78 -13.31 -6.23
C ASN A 145 7.97 -11.80 -6.47
N PHE A 146 7.60 -11.32 -7.65
CA PHE A 146 7.66 -9.90 -7.99
C PHE A 146 6.80 -9.00 -7.08
N VAL A 147 5.65 -9.48 -6.61
CA VAL A 147 4.78 -8.75 -5.66
C VAL A 147 5.51 -8.60 -4.33
N CYS A 148 6.06 -9.71 -3.80
CA CYS A 148 6.84 -9.70 -2.57
C CYS A 148 8.04 -8.75 -2.68
N GLN A 149 8.80 -8.82 -3.77
CA GLN A 149 9.92 -7.92 -4.03
C GLN A 149 9.50 -6.44 -4.03
N LYS A 150 8.40 -6.10 -4.71
CA LYS A 150 7.90 -4.71 -4.76
C LYS A 150 7.46 -4.21 -3.39
N MET A 151 6.84 -5.04 -2.57
CA MET A 151 6.51 -4.71 -1.18
C MET A 151 7.78 -4.40 -0.36
N ILE A 152 8.83 -5.23 -0.47
CA ILE A 152 10.08 -5.01 0.27
C ILE A 152 10.83 -3.78 -0.24
N VAL A 153 10.80 -3.51 -1.55
CA VAL A 153 11.40 -2.28 -2.13
C VAL A 153 10.67 -1.02 -1.65
N LEU A 154 9.34 -1.06 -1.53
CA LEU A 154 8.58 0.04 -0.94
C LEU A 154 9.01 0.28 0.51
N PHE A 155 9.04 -0.78 1.33
CA PHE A 155 9.49 -0.73 2.72
C PHE A 155 10.88 -0.10 2.84
N GLU A 156 11.85 -0.58 2.04
CA GLU A 156 13.22 -0.07 2.06
C GLU A 156 13.29 1.43 1.73
N LYS A 157 12.57 1.87 0.71
CA LYS A 157 12.58 3.28 0.30
C LYS A 157 12.01 4.19 1.38
N ILE A 158 10.91 3.76 2.01
CA ILE A 158 10.29 4.53 3.10
C ILE A 158 11.21 4.51 4.33
N SER A 159 11.78 3.35 4.67
CA SER A 159 12.72 3.19 5.78
C SER A 159 13.91 4.14 5.67
N LYS A 160 14.54 4.23 4.49
CA LYS A 160 15.66 5.16 4.27
C LYS A 160 15.26 6.62 4.48
N LYS A 161 14.07 7.03 4.01
CA LYS A 161 13.55 8.39 4.24
C LYS A 161 13.28 8.64 5.72
N TYR A 162 12.63 7.70 6.39
CA TYR A 162 12.32 7.76 7.81
C TYR A 162 13.58 7.95 8.66
N PHE A 163 14.58 7.08 8.52
CA PHE A 163 15.82 7.16 9.29
C PHE A 163 16.62 8.44 8.98
N LYS A 164 16.58 8.93 7.72
CA LYS A 164 17.22 10.19 7.37
C LYS A 164 16.56 11.38 8.10
N LEU A 165 15.24 11.44 8.13
CA LEU A 165 14.51 12.50 8.84
C LEU A 165 14.69 12.41 10.36
N GLN A 166 14.72 11.19 10.90
CA GLN A 166 14.98 10.97 12.32
C GLN A 166 16.37 11.50 12.73
N GLN A 167 17.40 11.24 11.92
CA GLN A 167 18.75 11.77 12.17
C GLN A 167 18.81 13.30 12.08
N GLN A 168 18.10 13.90 11.12
CA GLN A 168 18.01 15.37 10.99
C GLN A 168 17.34 16.00 12.21
N LYS A 169 16.26 15.39 12.72
CA LYS A 169 15.59 15.84 13.96
C LYS A 169 16.54 15.81 15.16
N MET A 170 17.34 14.76 15.31
CA MET A 170 18.32 14.66 16.40
C MET A 170 19.43 15.72 16.27
N GLN A 171 19.92 15.99 15.06
CA GLN A 171 20.97 16.99 14.81
C GLN A 171 20.47 18.43 15.05
N ASN A 172 19.22 18.74 14.69
CA ASN A 172 18.65 20.06 14.91
C ASN A 172 18.30 20.32 16.38
N GLY A 173 17.77 19.32 17.10
CA GLY A 173 17.47 19.45 18.54
C GLY A 173 18.72 19.67 19.41
N ILE A 174 19.90 19.21 18.98
CA ILE A 174 21.18 19.45 19.67
C ILE A 174 21.65 20.91 19.50
N LYS A 175 21.36 21.55 18.36
CA LYS A 175 21.77 22.95 18.11
C LYS A 175 20.97 23.94 18.96
N ASP A 176 19.66 23.70 19.15
CA ASP A 176 18.83 24.56 20.00
C ASP A 176 19.23 24.50 21.49
N HIS A 177 19.74 23.36 21.96
CA HIS A 177 20.25 23.22 23.34
C HIS A 177 21.65 23.79 23.56
N GLN A 178 22.43 24.06 22.51
CA GLN A 178 23.73 24.73 22.64
C GLN A 178 23.63 26.26 22.63
N ILE A 179 22.52 26.84 22.15
CA ILE A 179 22.31 28.29 22.10
C ILE A 179 21.76 28.83 23.43
N THR A 180 21.08 28.01 24.24
CA THR A 180 20.48 28.43 25.53
C THR A 180 21.40 28.26 26.75
N GLY A 181 22.61 27.70 26.58
CA GLY A 181 23.52 27.38 27.67
C GLY A 181 24.65 28.38 27.94
N ALA A 182 24.80 29.43 27.15
CA ALA A 182 25.90 30.38 27.31
C ALA A 182 25.47 31.81 26.92
N SER A 183 24.95 32.57 27.89
CA SER A 183 25.14 34.03 28.07
C SER A 183 24.22 34.54 29.18
N SER A 184 24.71 34.54 30.42
CA SER A 184 24.24 35.48 31.44
C SER A 184 25.18 36.69 31.38
N GLU A 185 24.58 37.89 31.49
CA GLU A 185 25.20 39.21 31.76
C GLU A 185 25.86 39.97 30.59
N ASN A 186 25.08 40.82 29.90
CA ASN A 186 25.17 42.30 30.04
C ASN A 186 24.37 43.07 28.94
N THR A 187 23.45 43.91 29.43
CA THR A 187 23.09 45.28 29.01
C THR A 187 23.21 45.69 27.53
N THR A 188 22.07 45.97 26.86
CA THR A 188 21.57 47.32 26.48
C THR A 188 20.44 47.23 25.45
N MET A 189 19.45 48.11 25.62
CA MET A 189 18.32 48.27 24.70
C MET A 189 18.78 48.76 23.32
N ALA A 190 18.38 48.04 22.27
CA ALA A 190 18.15 48.63 20.96
C ALA A 190 17.04 47.83 20.26
N LYS A 191 15.92 48.51 20.01
CA LYS A 191 14.84 48.04 19.15
C LYS A 191 15.40 47.76 17.75
N SER A 192 15.18 46.56 17.23
CA SER A 192 15.26 46.29 15.80
C SER A 192 14.17 45.28 15.47
N GLU A 193 13.15 45.77 14.78
CA GLU A 193 12.12 44.97 14.12
C GLU A 193 12.81 44.08 13.09
N GLY A 194 12.74 42.76 13.28
CA GLY A 194 13.39 41.75 12.47
C GLY A 194 12.55 40.48 12.48
N ASP A 195 11.63 40.44 11.53
CA ASP A 195 10.74 39.34 11.18
C ASP A 195 11.55 38.12 10.70
N THR A 196 11.91 37.20 11.61
CA THR A 196 12.60 35.92 11.28
C THR A 196 12.24 34.77 12.25
N GLY A 197 11.01 34.74 12.76
CA GLY A 197 10.54 33.69 13.71
C GLY A 197 9.60 32.63 13.13
N GLU A 198 8.97 32.89 11.97
CA GLU A 198 7.87 32.04 11.48
C GLU A 198 8.30 30.93 10.50
N GLN A 199 9.45 31.06 9.81
CA GLN A 199 9.89 30.08 8.81
C GLN A 199 10.53 28.81 9.41
N SER A 200 11.18 28.91 10.57
CA SER A 200 11.80 27.75 11.23
C SER A 200 10.75 26.85 11.90
N SER A 201 9.73 27.45 12.52
CA SER A 201 8.64 26.76 13.20
C SER A 201 7.69 26.05 12.23
N THR A 202 7.40 26.64 11.06
CA THR A 202 6.62 25.99 9.98
C THR A 202 7.37 24.82 9.35
N SER A 203 8.66 24.97 9.03
CA SER A 203 9.48 23.88 8.46
C SER A 203 9.60 22.68 9.42
N LEU A 204 9.78 22.92 10.72
CA LEU A 204 9.85 21.85 11.73
C LEU A 204 8.51 21.11 11.88
N CYS A 205 7.38 21.83 11.80
CA CYS A 205 6.05 21.25 11.87
C CYS A 205 5.77 20.30 10.70
N ASP A 206 6.18 20.67 9.49
CA ASP A 206 5.99 19.85 8.30
C ASP A 206 6.91 18.62 8.28
N ASP A 207 8.16 18.74 8.75
CA ASP A 207 9.06 17.59 8.94
C ASP A 207 8.52 16.58 9.96
N LEU A 208 7.89 17.06 11.05
CA LEU A 208 7.26 16.19 12.05
C LEU A 208 6.06 15.44 11.47
N LYS A 209 5.21 16.11 10.68
CA LYS A 209 4.09 15.46 9.99
C LYS A 209 4.58 14.39 9.02
N ASP A 210 5.63 14.69 8.26
CA ASP A 210 6.26 13.74 7.33
C ASP A 210 6.81 12.50 8.07
N ILE A 211 7.47 12.68 9.21
CA ILE A 211 7.97 11.57 10.03
C ILE A 211 6.82 10.68 10.49
N THR A 212 5.75 11.26 11.07
CA THR A 212 4.61 10.48 11.55
C THR A 212 3.93 9.69 10.43
N LEU A 213 3.80 10.29 9.25
CA LEU A 213 3.27 9.62 8.07
C LEU A 213 4.13 8.41 7.67
N PHE A 214 5.46 8.55 7.65
CA PHE A 214 6.34 7.43 7.35
C PHE A 214 6.29 6.34 8.42
N GLU A 215 6.17 6.70 9.71
CA GLU A 215 6.02 5.77 10.82
C GLU A 215 4.76 4.91 10.66
N GLU A 216 3.61 5.56 10.42
CA GLU A 216 2.33 4.89 10.20
C GLU A 216 2.44 3.88 9.05
N VAL A 217 2.98 4.30 7.90
CA VAL A 217 3.08 3.41 6.73
C VAL A 217 4.08 2.28 6.95
N LEU A 218 5.22 2.54 7.60
CA LEU A 218 6.18 1.48 7.94
C LEU A 218 5.55 0.46 8.89
N ARG A 219 4.85 0.93 9.91
CA ARG A 219 4.16 0.07 10.88
C ARG A 219 3.11 -0.79 10.18
N THR A 220 2.27 -0.19 9.34
CA THR A 220 1.26 -0.95 8.58
C THR A 220 1.88 -1.98 7.64
N ILE A 221 2.97 -1.67 6.93
CA ILE A 221 3.64 -2.65 6.08
C ILE A 221 4.19 -3.82 6.90
N LEU A 222 4.77 -3.55 8.07
CA LEU A 222 5.27 -4.58 8.97
C LEU A 222 4.13 -5.43 9.54
N GLU A 223 3.01 -4.84 9.92
CA GLU A 223 1.81 -5.55 10.37
C GLU A 223 1.24 -6.43 9.24
N ILE A 224 1.17 -5.94 8.00
CA ILE A 224 0.74 -6.71 6.83
C ILE A 224 1.63 -7.95 6.62
N ILE A 225 2.96 -7.79 6.71
CA ILE A 225 3.90 -8.90 6.62
C ILE A 225 3.67 -9.89 7.77
N ASN A 226 3.53 -9.40 9.00
CA ASN A 226 3.31 -10.22 10.19
C ASN A 226 2.03 -11.05 10.07
N THR A 227 0.94 -10.42 9.64
CA THR A 227 -0.36 -11.03 9.43
C THR A 227 -0.29 -12.12 8.36
N SER A 228 0.36 -11.83 7.23
CA SER A 228 0.55 -12.79 6.13
C SER A 228 1.32 -14.03 6.59
N LEU A 229 2.38 -13.84 7.39
CA LEU A 229 3.19 -14.92 7.95
C LEU A 229 2.45 -15.68 9.07
N THR A 230 1.60 -15.02 9.84
CA THR A 230 0.87 -15.68 10.93
C THR A 230 -0.29 -16.53 10.41
N LYS A 231 -1.04 -16.01 9.43
CA LYS A 231 -2.26 -16.66 8.91
C LYS A 231 -1.97 -17.65 7.79
N ASN A 232 -1.10 -17.30 6.84
CA ASN A 232 -0.94 -18.02 5.57
C ASN A 232 0.53 -18.31 5.21
N MET A 233 1.40 -18.59 6.20
CA MET A 233 2.83 -18.88 5.97
C MET A 233 3.05 -19.93 4.87
N VAL A 234 2.38 -21.07 5.01
CA VAL A 234 2.53 -22.24 4.13
C VAL A 234 2.13 -21.92 2.69
N ALA A 235 1.17 -21.02 2.50
CA ALA A 235 0.70 -20.61 1.18
C ALA A 235 1.60 -19.54 0.52
N ASN A 236 2.59 -18.98 1.24
CA ASN A 236 3.43 -17.87 0.77
C ASN A 236 4.95 -18.13 0.88
N PRO A 237 5.48 -19.23 0.29
CA PRO A 237 6.91 -19.49 0.31
C PRO A 237 7.74 -18.39 -0.37
N ASN A 238 7.21 -17.74 -1.41
CA ASN A 238 7.86 -16.59 -2.07
C ASN A 238 8.07 -15.40 -1.12
N LEU A 239 7.14 -15.17 -0.18
CA LEU A 239 7.28 -14.08 0.79
C LEU A 239 8.42 -14.38 1.75
N ILE A 240 8.48 -15.60 2.30
CA ILE A 240 9.53 -16.03 3.23
C ILE A 240 10.90 -15.96 2.55
N TYR A 241 11.01 -16.50 1.33
CA TYR A 241 12.23 -16.44 0.53
C TYR A 241 12.70 -14.99 0.31
N THR A 242 11.78 -14.11 -0.08
CA THR A 242 12.09 -12.68 -0.30
C THR A 242 12.54 -11.99 0.98
N LEU A 243 11.91 -12.28 2.12
CA LEU A 243 12.27 -11.71 3.42
C LEU A 243 13.65 -12.18 3.87
N LEU A 244 13.97 -13.47 3.73
CA LEU A 244 15.28 -14.04 4.04
C LEU A 244 16.38 -13.35 3.22
N TYR A 245 16.18 -13.24 1.91
CA TYR A 245 17.12 -12.56 1.01
C TYR A 245 17.36 -11.10 1.42
N ASN A 246 16.34 -10.43 1.97
CA ASN A 246 16.37 -9.02 2.33
C ASN A 246 16.49 -8.79 3.86
N ARG A 247 16.91 -9.80 4.65
CA ARG A 247 16.90 -9.75 6.12
C ARG A 247 17.56 -8.49 6.69
N LYS A 248 18.72 -8.11 6.15
CA LYS A 248 19.49 -6.93 6.58
C LYS A 248 18.70 -5.62 6.56
N LYS A 249 17.65 -5.52 5.74
CA LYS A 249 16.81 -4.32 5.66
C LYS A 249 15.93 -4.12 6.90
N PHE A 250 15.71 -5.17 7.71
CA PHE A 250 14.90 -5.12 8.93
C PHE A 250 15.72 -4.88 10.19
N GLU A 251 17.02 -5.20 10.18
CA GLU A 251 17.92 -5.06 11.33
C GLU A 251 17.88 -3.66 12.00
N PRO A 252 17.86 -2.52 11.27
CA PRO A 252 17.81 -1.20 11.90
C PRO A 252 16.59 -0.98 12.80
N PHE A 253 15.50 -1.70 12.55
CA PHE A 253 14.26 -1.57 13.31
C PHE A 253 14.30 -2.34 14.64
N LEU A 254 15.24 -3.28 14.82
CA LEU A 254 15.47 -3.95 16.11
C LEU A 254 15.95 -3.00 17.21
N ASN A 255 16.35 -1.77 16.87
CA ASN A 255 16.72 -0.75 17.85
C ASN A 255 15.66 0.36 18.00
N GLN A 256 14.52 0.24 17.32
CA GLN A 256 13.47 1.27 17.31
C GLN A 256 12.29 0.85 18.20
N PRO A 257 12.02 1.52 19.33
CA PRO A 257 10.95 1.16 20.27
C PRO A 257 9.56 1.02 19.61
N LEU A 258 9.25 1.88 18.64
CA LEU A 258 7.96 1.94 17.95
C LEU A 258 7.63 0.68 17.12
N PHE A 259 8.65 -0.09 16.72
CA PHE A 259 8.50 -1.25 15.83
C PHE A 259 8.91 -2.57 16.49
N GLN A 260 9.38 -2.54 17.75
CA GLN A 260 9.97 -3.69 18.43
C GLN A 260 9.07 -4.91 18.44
N ASP A 261 7.81 -4.71 18.80
CA ASP A 261 6.83 -5.77 18.97
C ASP A 261 6.61 -6.53 17.66
N ILE A 262 6.46 -5.82 16.54
CA ILE A 262 6.19 -6.41 15.23
C ILE A 262 7.45 -6.99 14.60
N ILE A 263 8.59 -6.31 14.73
CA ILE A 263 9.86 -6.75 14.15
C ILE A 263 10.38 -8.01 14.82
N THR A 264 10.21 -8.15 16.14
CA THR A 264 10.65 -9.35 16.87
C THR A 264 10.02 -10.62 16.31
N ASN A 265 8.73 -10.58 15.96
CA ASN A 265 8.05 -11.70 15.31
C ASN A 265 8.68 -12.04 13.95
N ILE A 266 8.97 -11.03 13.13
CA ILE A 266 9.62 -11.22 11.81
C ILE A 266 11.01 -11.81 12.00
N ASP A 267 11.82 -11.25 12.90
CA ASP A 267 13.16 -11.76 13.18
C ASP A 267 13.14 -13.21 13.69
N THR A 268 12.19 -13.56 14.55
CA THR A 268 12.02 -14.93 15.06
C THR A 268 11.74 -15.93 13.92
N ILE A 269 10.87 -15.56 12.98
CA ILE A 269 10.60 -16.36 11.79
C ILE A 269 11.86 -16.49 10.94
N LEU A 270 12.52 -15.38 10.63
CA LEU A 270 13.71 -15.41 9.77
C LEU A 270 14.83 -16.23 10.41
N SER A 271 15.03 -16.12 11.73
CA SER A 271 16.01 -16.92 12.48
C SER A 271 15.74 -18.42 12.39
N TYR A 272 14.48 -18.84 12.50
CA TYR A 272 14.11 -20.24 12.33
C TYR A 272 14.41 -20.77 10.92
N PHE A 273 14.02 -20.04 9.88
CA PHE A 273 14.26 -20.48 8.51
C PHE A 273 15.75 -20.41 8.15
N SER A 274 16.49 -19.38 8.59
CA SER A 274 17.94 -19.29 8.43
C SER A 274 18.63 -20.50 9.07
N GLN A 275 18.29 -20.84 10.33
CA GLN A 275 18.88 -22.00 11.00
C GLN A 275 18.62 -23.32 10.26
N ARG A 276 17.42 -23.51 9.72
CA ARG A 276 17.08 -24.70 8.92
C ARG A 276 17.87 -24.77 7.62
N ILE A 277 18.03 -23.65 6.94
CA ILE A 277 18.82 -23.56 5.71
C ILE A 277 20.30 -23.82 6.01
N ASP A 278 20.85 -23.20 7.06
CA ASP A 278 22.26 -23.33 7.45
C ASP A 278 22.60 -24.78 7.85
N GLN A 279 21.70 -25.48 8.54
CA GLN A 279 21.85 -26.90 8.87
C GLN A 279 22.03 -27.75 7.62
N THR A 280 21.22 -27.53 6.57
CA THR A 280 21.33 -28.29 5.33
C THR A 280 22.52 -27.82 4.48
N LEU A 281 22.90 -26.54 4.55
CA LEU A 281 24.08 -26.00 3.86
C LEU A 281 25.40 -26.57 4.38
N GLN A 282 25.47 -26.95 5.65
CA GLN A 282 26.64 -27.62 6.23
C GLN A 282 26.90 -28.99 5.61
N GLU A 283 25.85 -29.66 5.12
CA GLU A 283 25.95 -30.98 4.50
C GLU A 283 26.19 -30.89 2.99
N ARG A 284 25.61 -29.89 2.31
CA ARG A 284 25.72 -29.72 0.86
C ARG A 284 25.38 -28.31 0.39
N GLN A 285 25.86 -27.93 -0.81
CA GLN A 285 25.36 -26.73 -1.48
C GLN A 285 23.90 -26.92 -1.92
N LEU A 286 23.10 -25.85 -1.83
CA LEU A 286 21.68 -25.86 -2.18
C LEU A 286 21.41 -24.95 -3.39
N SER A 287 20.61 -25.47 -4.33
CA SER A 287 20.02 -24.67 -5.40
C SER A 287 18.86 -23.81 -4.88
N VAL A 288 18.44 -22.82 -5.67
CA VAL A 288 17.29 -21.95 -5.32
C VAL A 288 16.00 -22.76 -5.18
N GLU A 289 15.81 -23.77 -6.01
CA GLU A 289 14.64 -24.65 -5.99
C GLU A 289 14.59 -25.50 -4.72
N GLU A 290 15.74 -26.03 -4.28
CA GLU A 290 15.84 -26.78 -3.03
C GLU A 290 15.63 -25.90 -1.80
N ILE A 291 16.14 -24.66 -1.80
CA ILE A 291 15.85 -23.68 -0.74
C ILE A 291 14.34 -23.44 -0.65
N PHE A 292 13.67 -23.31 -1.80
CA PHE A 292 12.24 -23.08 -1.85
C PHE A 292 11.45 -24.26 -1.29
N GLU A 293 11.86 -25.49 -1.63
CA GLU A 293 11.22 -26.69 -1.11
C GLU A 293 11.46 -26.87 0.39
N LEU A 294 12.68 -26.56 0.86
CA LEU A 294 13.00 -26.54 2.28
C LEU A 294 12.14 -25.53 3.04
N ILE A 295 11.93 -24.33 2.47
CA ILE A 295 11.01 -23.33 3.05
C ILE A 295 9.59 -23.88 3.17
N LYS A 296 9.06 -24.54 2.13
CA LYS A 296 7.71 -25.14 2.21
C LYS A 296 7.62 -26.19 3.30
N GLN A 297 8.59 -27.10 3.37
CA GLN A 297 8.61 -28.16 4.37
C GLN A 297 8.77 -27.61 5.79
N ALA A 298 9.67 -26.66 6.00
CA ALA A 298 9.85 -26.02 7.30
C ALA A 298 8.62 -25.19 7.72
N SER A 299 7.89 -24.59 6.77
CA SER A 299 6.65 -23.86 7.07
C SER A 299 5.56 -24.73 7.69
N LEU A 300 5.50 -26.03 7.35
CA LEU A 300 4.56 -26.97 7.96
C LEU A 300 4.86 -27.25 9.44
N ASN A 301 6.15 -27.17 9.80
CA ASN A 301 6.66 -27.47 11.13
C ASN A 301 6.93 -26.19 11.96
N TRP A 302 6.39 -25.05 11.54
CA TRP A 302 6.54 -23.79 12.26
C TRP A 302 5.70 -23.80 13.56
N PRO A 303 6.33 -23.60 14.74
CA PRO A 303 5.60 -23.51 16.01
C PRO A 303 4.90 -22.15 16.12
N LYS A 304 3.60 -22.14 15.83
CA LYS A 304 2.78 -20.91 15.77
C LYS A 304 2.73 -20.16 17.10
N GLU A 305 2.97 -20.84 18.22
CA GLU A 305 2.97 -20.29 19.58
C GLU A 305 4.12 -19.31 19.81
N LYS A 306 5.18 -19.37 19.00
CA LYS A 306 6.32 -18.44 19.09
C LYS A 306 5.99 -17.03 18.60
N MET A 307 4.87 -16.84 17.91
CA MET A 307 4.44 -15.55 17.40
C MET A 307 3.58 -14.81 18.41
N LYS A 308 3.95 -13.56 18.71
CA LYS A 308 3.04 -12.64 19.39
C LYS A 308 1.82 -12.41 18.51
N LYS A 309 0.62 -12.52 19.08
CA LYS A 309 -0.63 -12.26 18.36
C LYS A 309 -0.91 -10.76 18.31
N PHE A 310 -1.30 -10.28 17.15
CA PHE A 310 -1.78 -8.91 16.94
C PHE A 310 -3.28 -8.92 16.63
N PRO A 311 -3.99 -7.82 16.92
CA PRO A 311 -5.37 -7.64 16.47
C PRO A 311 -5.47 -7.80 14.95
N GLU A 312 -6.62 -8.29 14.49
CA GLU A 312 -6.88 -8.35 13.05
C GLU A 312 -7.04 -6.94 12.49
N LEU A 313 -6.38 -6.70 11.35
CA LEU A 313 -6.45 -5.45 10.63
C LEU A 313 -7.79 -5.39 9.88
N MET A 314 -8.77 -4.70 10.47
CA MET A 314 -10.07 -4.47 9.86
C MET A 314 -10.37 -2.98 9.80
N PHE A 315 -10.32 -2.43 8.60
CA PHE A 315 -10.60 -1.04 8.29
C PHE A 315 -11.88 -0.95 7.47
N ARG A 316 -12.71 0.04 7.78
CA ARG A 316 -13.93 0.34 7.04
C ARG A 316 -13.80 1.71 6.40
N TYR A 317 -14.40 1.85 5.23
CA TYR A 317 -14.62 3.17 4.65
C TYR A 317 -15.55 3.96 5.57
N VAL A 318 -15.08 5.13 5.97
CA VAL A 318 -15.86 6.14 6.66
C VAL A 318 -16.04 7.27 5.68
N GLU A 319 -17.29 7.57 5.37
CA GLU A 319 -17.60 8.72 4.53
C GLU A 319 -17.31 10.02 5.29
N ASP A 320 -16.90 11.04 4.55
CA ASP A 320 -16.67 12.38 5.11
C ASP A 320 -18.00 13.01 5.58
N ASP A 321 -17.94 14.08 6.36
CA ASP A 321 -19.14 14.77 6.88
C ASP A 321 -19.93 15.48 5.77
N SER A 322 -19.26 15.85 4.67
CA SER A 322 -19.85 16.57 3.52
C SER A 322 -19.39 15.98 2.18
N PRO A 323 -19.74 14.72 1.87
CA PRO A 323 -19.32 14.06 0.64
C PRO A 323 -19.89 14.75 -0.61
N GLU A 324 -21.01 15.46 -0.47
CA GLU A 324 -21.63 16.26 -1.52
C GLU A 324 -20.70 17.30 -2.12
N ASP A 325 -19.83 17.93 -1.33
CA ASP A 325 -18.90 18.97 -1.81
C ASP A 325 -17.90 18.40 -2.82
N PHE A 326 -17.62 17.10 -2.71
CA PHE A 326 -16.78 16.38 -3.65
C PHE A 326 -17.59 15.81 -4.82
N PHE A 327 -18.69 15.10 -4.55
CA PHE A 327 -19.42 14.37 -5.58
C PHE A 327 -20.35 15.24 -6.42
N ILE A 328 -21.06 16.21 -5.84
CA ILE A 328 -22.07 17.01 -6.55
C ILE A 328 -21.41 17.88 -7.63
N PRO A 329 -20.38 18.70 -7.36
CA PRO A 329 -19.76 19.51 -8.39
C PRO A 329 -19.18 18.67 -9.52
N TYR A 330 -18.66 17.50 -9.19
CA TYR A 330 -18.10 16.56 -10.15
C TYR A 330 -19.17 15.96 -11.07
N ILE A 331 -20.24 15.41 -10.52
CA ILE A 331 -21.34 14.83 -11.30
C ILE A 331 -21.94 15.88 -12.23
N TRP A 332 -22.18 17.10 -11.74
CA TRP A 332 -22.68 18.18 -12.57
C TRP A 332 -21.68 18.61 -13.65
N SER A 333 -20.38 18.57 -13.38
CA SER A 333 -19.37 18.80 -14.43
C SER A 333 -19.40 17.72 -15.52
N LEU A 334 -19.72 16.47 -15.18
CA LEU A 334 -19.92 15.41 -16.16
C LEU A 334 -21.21 15.62 -16.97
N VAL A 335 -22.31 15.99 -16.32
CA VAL A 335 -23.57 16.32 -17.01
C VAL A 335 -23.36 17.48 -17.96
N TYR A 336 -22.73 18.57 -17.51
CA TYR A 336 -22.44 19.72 -18.35
C TYR A 336 -21.61 19.38 -19.61
N ARG A 337 -20.62 18.48 -19.48
CA ARG A 337 -19.74 18.07 -20.59
C ARG A 337 -20.34 17.00 -21.49
N GLY A 338 -21.14 16.11 -20.92
CA GLY A 338 -21.61 14.88 -21.57
C GLY A 338 -23.10 14.88 -21.90
N SER A 339 -23.84 15.92 -21.48
CA SER A 339 -25.20 16.14 -21.97
C SER A 339 -25.15 16.99 -23.21
N ASP A 340 -25.95 16.64 -24.22
CA ASP A 340 -26.22 17.49 -25.39
C ASP A 340 -27.15 18.68 -25.04
N ILE A 341 -27.22 19.05 -23.76
CA ILE A 341 -28.02 20.15 -23.24
C ILE A 341 -27.15 21.40 -23.29
N TYR A 342 -27.68 22.50 -23.83
CA TYR A 342 -26.98 23.78 -23.81
C TYR A 342 -27.03 24.40 -22.40
N TRP A 343 -25.85 24.68 -21.85
CA TRP A 343 -25.67 25.34 -20.57
C TRP A 343 -24.90 26.65 -20.76
N ASN A 344 -25.41 27.76 -20.24
CA ASN A 344 -24.64 29.01 -20.22
C ASN A 344 -23.63 28.98 -19.06
N SER A 345 -22.34 28.81 -19.38
CA SER A 345 -21.25 28.70 -18.41
C SER A 345 -21.10 29.90 -17.47
N GLN A 346 -21.53 31.09 -17.89
CA GLN A 346 -21.44 32.31 -17.06
C GLN A 346 -22.46 32.34 -15.92
N ASN A 347 -23.53 31.56 -16.03
CA ASN A 347 -24.64 31.55 -15.06
C ASN A 347 -24.60 30.33 -14.13
N ILE A 348 -23.57 29.50 -14.21
CA ILE A 348 -23.43 28.30 -13.37
C ILE A 348 -22.83 28.70 -12.02
N LEU A 349 -23.63 28.54 -10.96
CA LEU A 349 -23.24 28.83 -9.58
C LEU A 349 -22.89 27.57 -8.77
N LEU A 350 -23.38 26.41 -9.19
CA LEU A 350 -23.30 25.15 -8.42
C LEU A 350 -21.90 24.48 -8.50
N PHE A 351 -21.19 24.69 -9.60
CA PHE A 351 -19.85 24.13 -9.82
C PHE A 351 -19.05 25.03 -10.76
N ASN A 352 -17.73 24.93 -10.73
CA ASN A 352 -16.90 25.66 -11.68
C ASN A 352 -16.70 24.81 -12.95
N PRO A 353 -17.24 25.20 -14.11
CA PRO A 353 -17.15 24.41 -15.34
C PRO A 353 -15.72 24.34 -15.92
N VAL A 354 -14.83 25.25 -15.49
CA VAL A 354 -13.45 25.42 -16.01
C VAL A 354 -12.39 24.78 -15.09
N ARG A 355 -12.60 24.72 -13.76
CA ARG A 355 -11.60 24.22 -12.79
C ARG A 355 -11.32 22.72 -12.83
N ASN A 356 -12.22 21.92 -13.41
CA ASN A 356 -12.08 20.46 -13.48
C ASN A 356 -11.43 19.98 -14.80
N LEU A 357 -10.65 20.85 -15.47
CA LEU A 357 -9.88 20.53 -16.68
C LEU A 357 -8.56 19.84 -16.33
#